data_AF-A0A4S8QF11-F1
#
_entry.id   AF-A0A4S8QF11-F1
#
_cell.length_a   1.000
_cell.length_b   1.000
_cell.length_c   1.000
_cell.angle_alpha   90.00
_cell.angle_beta   90.00
_cell.angle_gamma   90.00
#
_symmetry.space_group_name_H-M   'P 1'
#
loop_
_entity.id
_entity.type
_entity.pdbx_description
1 polymer ?
#
loop_
_entity_poly.entity_id
_entity_poly.type
_entity_poly.pdbx_seq_one_letter_code
_entity_poly.pdbx_strand_id
1 'polypeptide(L)'
;MPTAPNRAELLLSPELPPDVESEWIAVLRENGFEAEAHRQAAHRSPTGLDWLLLLSLPLQAFVAALGSEAMHDLYRGLKDRLRGRDRDVPKPMVLEDSDTGLRIILEADLPPEAFERLFEMNFEDFDSGPLHYDRYRRIWRSELDEAGD
;
A
#
# COMPACT_ATOMS: atom_id res chain seq x y z
N MET A 1 -16.67 4.80 -23.96
CA MET A 1 -16.11 6.01 -23.32
C MET A 1 -14.67 5.68 -22.98
N PRO A 2 -13.67 6.52 -23.29
CA PRO A 2 -12.35 6.31 -22.70
C PRO A 2 -12.52 6.57 -21.21
N THR A 3 -12.48 5.50 -20.40
CA THR A 3 -12.27 5.58 -18.96
C THR A 3 -11.05 6.47 -18.77
N ALA A 4 -11.15 7.50 -17.92
CA ALA A 4 -10.01 8.34 -17.59
C ALA A 4 -8.84 7.42 -17.16
N PRO A 5 -7.58 7.74 -17.51
CA PRO A 5 -6.46 6.92 -17.09
C PRO A 5 -6.44 6.83 -15.56
N ASN A 6 -6.31 5.62 -15.03
CA ASN A 6 -6.20 5.40 -13.60
C ASN A 6 -4.86 6.02 -13.16
N ARG A 7 -4.91 7.13 -12.44
CA ARG A 7 -3.71 7.79 -11.94
C ARG A 7 -3.23 7.09 -10.67
N ALA A 8 -1.92 6.94 -10.55
CA ALA A 8 -1.28 6.39 -9.37
C ALA A 8 -0.18 7.34 -8.91
N GLU A 9 -0.27 7.81 -7.68
CA GLU A 9 0.75 8.64 -7.05
C GLU A 9 1.56 7.80 -6.07
N LEU A 10 2.88 7.82 -6.22
CA LEU A 10 3.82 7.12 -5.37
C LEU A 10 4.55 8.14 -4.52
N LEU A 11 4.21 8.21 -3.24
CA LEU A 11 5.01 8.96 -2.29
C LEU A 11 6.07 8.01 -1.72
N LEU A 12 7.35 8.35 -1.92
CA LEU A 12 8.47 7.54 -1.45
C LEU A 12 9.25 8.29 -0.37
N SER A 13 9.55 7.58 0.71
CA SER A 13 10.47 8.08 1.73
C SER A 13 11.90 8.18 1.17
N PRO A 14 12.70 9.17 1.61
CA PRO A 14 14.03 9.42 1.06
C PRO A 14 15.03 8.29 1.33
N GLU A 15 14.70 7.43 2.30
CA GLU A 15 15.46 6.23 2.67
C GLU A 15 15.36 5.11 1.60
N LEU A 16 14.38 5.19 0.71
CA LEU A 16 14.18 4.20 -0.35
C LEU A 16 15.21 4.35 -1.49
N PRO A 17 15.75 3.22 -1.99
CA PRO A 17 16.61 3.23 -3.16
C PRO A 17 15.91 3.85 -4.39
N PRO A 18 16.65 4.52 -5.29
CA PRO A 18 16.11 5.01 -6.55
C PRO A 18 15.58 3.91 -7.48
N ASP A 19 16.11 2.70 -7.36
CA ASP A 19 15.68 1.58 -8.18
C ASP A 19 14.25 1.13 -7.85
N VAL A 20 13.83 1.29 -6.58
CA VAL A 20 12.46 0.95 -6.13
C VAL A 20 11.44 1.85 -6.82
N GLU A 21 11.71 3.15 -6.91
CA GLU A 21 10.83 4.10 -7.58
C GLU A 21 10.59 3.72 -9.04
N SER A 22 11.66 3.42 -9.78
CA SER A 22 11.56 3.02 -11.19
C SER A 22 10.83 1.70 -11.38
N GLU A 23 11.03 0.74 -10.47
CA GLU A 23 10.37 -0.57 -10.50
C GLU A 23 8.87 -0.46 -10.29
N TRP A 24 8.44 0.30 -9.27
CA TRP A 24 7.01 0.49 -9.00
C TRP A 24 6.30 1.29 -10.12
N ILE A 25 6.97 2.32 -10.66
CA ILE A 25 6.43 3.06 -11.82
C ILE A 25 6.26 2.13 -13.03
N ALA A 26 7.25 1.26 -13.29
CA ALA A 26 7.19 0.32 -14.40
C ALA A 26 6.00 -0.65 -14.24
N VAL A 27 5.86 -1.27 -13.07
CA VAL A 27 4.75 -2.18 -12.76
C VAL A 27 3.40 -1.49 -12.95
N LEU A 28 3.22 -0.29 -12.40
CA LEU A 28 1.95 0.43 -12.51
C LEU A 28 1.62 0.77 -13.97
N ARG A 29 2.61 1.22 -14.75
CA ARG A 29 2.42 1.52 -16.17
C ARG A 29 2.13 0.28 -17.01
N GLU A 30 2.78 -0.84 -16.72
CA GLU A 30 2.49 -2.13 -17.36
C GLU A 30 1.06 -2.60 -17.09
N ASN A 31 0.50 -2.24 -15.93
CA ASN A 31 -0.89 -2.52 -15.54
C ASN A 31 -1.88 -1.42 -15.96
N GLY A 32 -1.46 -0.45 -16.78
CA GLY A 32 -2.35 0.57 -17.35
C GLY A 32 -2.59 1.81 -16.47
N PHE A 33 -1.76 2.03 -15.44
CA PHE A 33 -1.83 3.21 -14.59
C PHE A 33 -0.86 4.30 -15.04
N GLU A 34 -1.29 5.56 -14.96
CA GLU A 34 -0.40 6.71 -15.06
C GLU A 34 0.27 6.94 -13.71
N ALA A 35 1.50 6.40 -13.56
CA ALA A 35 2.28 6.50 -12.35
C ALA A 35 3.16 7.76 -12.31
N GLU A 36 3.00 8.55 -11.24
CA GLU A 36 3.86 9.69 -10.86
C GLU A 36 4.48 9.43 -9.48
N ALA A 37 5.79 9.65 -9.35
CA ALA A 37 6.49 9.45 -8.09
C ALA A 37 7.00 10.77 -7.51
N HIS A 38 6.81 10.93 -6.21
CA HIS A 38 7.29 12.06 -5.44
C HIS A 38 8.08 11.57 -4.23
N ARG A 39 9.34 11.98 -4.15
CA ARG A 39 10.13 11.80 -2.93
C ARG A 39 9.75 12.88 -1.93
N GLN A 40 9.11 12.48 -0.83
CA GLN A 40 8.75 13.40 0.23
C GLN A 40 9.79 13.35 1.33
N ALA A 41 10.46 14.47 1.59
CA ALA A 41 11.39 14.59 2.71
C ALA A 41 10.62 14.48 4.03
N ALA A 42 10.82 13.37 4.74
CA ALA A 42 10.38 13.11 6.11
C ALA A 42 8.91 13.47 6.41
N HIS A 43 7.97 12.61 6.02
CA HIS A 43 6.58 12.80 6.37
C HIS A 43 6.27 12.29 7.78
N ARG A 44 6.38 13.19 8.74
CA ARG A 44 5.52 13.16 9.93
C ARG A 44 4.10 13.51 9.44
N SER A 45 3.37 12.52 8.94
CA SER A 45 1.97 12.72 8.54
C SER A 45 1.18 13.23 9.76
N PRO A 46 0.17 14.10 9.64
CA PRO A 46 -0.59 14.62 10.78
C PRO A 46 -1.25 13.55 11.66
N THR A 47 -1.38 12.30 11.15
CA THR A 47 -1.82 11.10 11.88
C THR A 47 -0.70 10.26 12.52
N GLY A 48 0.58 10.64 12.37
CA GLY A 48 1.71 10.00 13.09
C GLY A 48 2.27 8.69 12.50
N LEU A 49 1.87 8.30 11.29
CA LEU A 49 2.40 7.11 10.62
C LEU A 49 3.73 7.39 9.92
N ASP A 50 4.83 6.81 10.42
CA ASP A 50 6.14 6.75 9.77
C ASP A 50 6.13 5.63 8.71
N TRP A 51 5.72 5.93 7.47
CA TRP A 51 5.67 4.96 6.37
C TRP A 51 6.88 5.07 5.42
N LEU A 52 7.19 3.99 4.70
CA LEU A 52 8.26 3.98 3.69
C LEU A 52 7.75 4.34 2.30
N LEU A 53 6.57 3.85 1.95
CA LEU A 53 5.95 4.05 0.66
C LEU A 53 4.44 4.23 0.87
N LEU A 54 3.88 5.29 0.30
CA LEU A 54 2.44 5.50 0.21
C LEU A 54 2.05 5.50 -1.27
N LEU A 55 1.13 4.60 -1.63
CA LEU A 55 0.65 4.44 -3.00
C LEU A 55 -0.81 4.90 -3.05
N SER A 56 -1.08 6.06 -3.62
CA SER A 56 -2.42 6.62 -3.76
C SER A 56 -2.95 6.33 -5.16
N LEU A 57 -3.96 5.47 -5.27
CA LEU A 57 -4.53 5.01 -6.55
C LEU A 57 -5.93 4.43 -6.38
N PRO A 58 -6.71 4.18 -7.45
CA PRO A 58 -7.98 3.48 -7.34
C PRO A 58 -7.73 2.01 -6.96
N LEU A 59 -7.91 1.66 -5.68
CA LEU A 59 -7.54 0.34 -5.15
C LEU A 59 -8.27 -0.78 -5.87
N GLN A 60 -9.55 -0.57 -6.19
CA GLN A 60 -10.36 -1.56 -6.90
C GLN A 60 -9.78 -1.88 -8.28
N ALA A 61 -9.33 -0.87 -9.03
CA ALA A 61 -8.72 -1.08 -10.33
C ALA A 61 -7.35 -1.77 -10.19
N PHE A 62 -6.58 -1.42 -9.16
CA PHE A 62 -5.26 -1.99 -8.92
C PHE A 62 -5.33 -3.45 -8.49
N VAL A 63 -6.26 -3.80 -7.60
CA VAL A 63 -6.53 -5.17 -7.18
C VAL A 63 -7.12 -6.01 -8.32
N ALA A 64 -7.88 -5.40 -9.22
CA ALA A 64 -8.36 -6.08 -10.42
C ALA A 64 -7.28 -6.28 -11.49
N ALA A 65 -6.32 -5.36 -11.60
CA ALA A 65 -5.24 -5.41 -12.59
C ALA A 65 -4.06 -6.28 -12.13
N LEU A 66 -3.70 -6.18 -10.86
CA LEU A 66 -2.63 -6.96 -10.23
C LEU A 66 -3.20 -8.25 -9.63
N GLY A 67 -2.37 -9.28 -9.45
CA GLY A 67 -2.76 -10.47 -8.68
C GLY A 67 -2.23 -10.43 -7.25
N SER A 68 -2.85 -11.17 -6.34
CA SER A 68 -2.38 -11.31 -4.95
C SER A 68 -0.94 -11.83 -4.87
N GLU A 69 -0.58 -12.82 -5.71
CA GLU A 69 0.78 -13.36 -5.81
C GLU A 69 1.80 -12.32 -6.28
N ALA A 70 1.45 -11.54 -7.32
CA ALA A 70 2.32 -10.51 -7.86
C ALA A 70 2.55 -9.38 -6.83
N MET A 71 1.50 -8.97 -6.12
CA MET A 71 1.59 -7.99 -5.04
C MET A 71 2.47 -8.50 -3.89
N HIS A 72 2.28 -9.75 -3.48
CA HIS A 72 3.08 -10.39 -2.45
C HIS A 72 4.57 -10.48 -2.85
N ASP A 73 4.88 -10.85 -4.10
CA ASP A 73 6.25 -10.92 -4.60
C ASP A 73 6.93 -9.55 -4.67
N LEU A 74 6.22 -8.51 -5.13
CA LEU A 74 6.70 -7.11 -5.12
C LEU A 74 6.99 -6.64 -3.69
N TYR A 75 6.05 -6.91 -2.78
CA TYR A 75 6.20 -6.57 -1.37
C TYR A 75 7.38 -7.29 -0.73
N ARG A 76 7.55 -8.58 -1.00
CA ARG A 76 8.69 -9.38 -0.53
C ARG A 76 10.01 -8.83 -1.07
N GLY A 77 10.07 -8.49 -2.36
CA GLY A 77 11.26 -7.90 -2.99
C GLY A 77 11.65 -6.56 -2.36
N LEU A 78 10.67 -5.70 -2.08
CA LEU A 78 10.87 -4.46 -1.32
C LEU A 78 11.42 -4.75 0.09
N LYS A 79 10.79 -5.67 0.82
CA LYS A 79 11.20 -6.06 2.17
C LYS A 79 12.63 -6.60 2.21
N ASP A 80 13.00 -7.47 1.29
CA ASP A 80 14.35 -8.06 1.27
C ASP A 80 15.43 -7.01 0.98
N ARG A 81 15.12 -5.97 0.19
CA ARG A 81 16.01 -4.81 -0.01
C ARG A 81 16.12 -3.93 1.24
N LEU A 82 15.04 -3.80 2.01
CA LEU A 82 14.99 -3.01 3.24
C LEU A 82 15.68 -3.71 4.43
N ARG A 83 15.60 -5.05 4.49
CA ARG A 83 16.23 -5.88 5.55
C ARG A 83 17.74 -5.64 5.72
N GLY A 84 18.42 -5.14 4.69
CA GLY A 84 19.86 -4.87 4.72
C GLY A 84 20.25 -3.49 5.25
N ARG A 85 19.31 -2.54 5.43
CA ARG A 85 19.64 -1.13 5.66
C ARG A 85 19.49 -0.62 7.09
N ASP A 86 18.55 -1.10 7.89
CA ASP A 86 18.44 -0.65 9.28
C ASP A 86 17.72 -1.63 10.20
N ARG A 87 18.13 -1.64 11.48
CA ARG A 87 17.63 -2.54 12.55
C ARG A 87 16.44 -1.95 13.32
N ASP A 88 16.12 -0.69 13.09
CA ASP A 88 15.01 -0.02 13.74
C ASP A 88 13.72 -0.21 12.94
N VAL A 89 12.72 -0.78 13.62
CA VAL A 89 11.31 -0.99 13.29
C VAL A 89 10.94 -0.92 11.79
N PRO A 90 10.49 -2.03 11.20
CA PRO A 90 10.21 -2.04 9.78
C PRO A 90 8.95 -1.21 9.48
N LYS A 91 9.19 -0.01 8.95
CA LYS A 91 8.16 0.97 8.60
C LYS A 91 7.16 0.38 7.59
N PRO A 92 5.85 0.57 7.77
CA PRO A 92 4.84 0.00 6.88
C PRO A 92 4.82 0.68 5.51
N MET A 93 4.25 -0.03 4.54
CA MET A 93 3.78 0.55 3.28
C MET A 93 2.29 0.87 3.43
N VAL A 94 1.83 1.96 2.84
CA VAL A 94 0.43 2.38 2.89
C VAL A 94 -0.13 2.36 1.47
N LEU A 95 -1.26 1.70 1.27
CA LEU A 95 -2.05 1.87 0.06
C LEU A 95 -3.19 2.83 0.38
N GLU A 96 -3.31 3.92 -0.34
CA GLU A 96 -4.40 4.88 -0.20
C GLU A 96 -5.30 4.78 -1.43
N ASP A 97 -6.61 4.70 -1.20
CA ASP A 97 -7.59 4.78 -2.26
C ASP A 97 -7.80 6.24 -2.66
N SER A 98 -7.58 6.56 -3.93
CA SER A 98 -7.73 7.94 -4.42
C SER A 98 -9.19 8.42 -4.45
N ASP A 99 -10.16 7.49 -4.50
CA ASP A 99 -11.59 7.82 -4.62
C ASP A 99 -12.25 8.02 -3.25
N THR A 100 -11.93 7.16 -2.28
CA THR A 100 -12.55 7.12 -0.94
C THR A 100 -11.63 7.66 0.16
N GLY A 101 -10.32 7.75 -0.08
CA GLY A 101 -9.33 8.07 0.96
C GLY A 101 -9.07 6.94 1.96
N LEU A 102 -9.56 5.73 1.68
CA LEU A 102 -9.30 4.53 2.47
C LEU A 102 -7.80 4.24 2.51
N ARG A 103 -7.23 3.93 3.68
CA ARG A 103 -5.80 3.63 3.82
C ARG A 103 -5.62 2.20 4.26
N ILE A 104 -4.71 1.46 3.66
CA ILE A 104 -4.42 0.07 3.97
C ILE A 104 -2.96 -0.03 4.36
N ILE A 105 -2.71 -0.48 5.59
CA ILE A 105 -1.38 -0.49 6.16
C ILE A 105 -0.78 -1.87 5.99
N LEU A 106 0.16 -1.97 5.06
CA LEU A 106 0.95 -3.15 4.78
C LEU A 106 2.16 -3.24 5.72
N GLU A 107 1.95 -3.86 6.87
CA GLU A 107 3.00 -4.14 7.86
C GLU A 107 4.05 -5.12 7.35
N ALA A 108 5.31 -4.91 7.76
CA ALA A 108 6.46 -5.63 7.25
C ALA A 108 6.41 -7.15 7.44
N ASP A 109 5.68 -7.64 8.43
CA ASP A 109 5.54 -9.05 8.77
C ASP A 109 4.14 -9.60 8.46
N LEU A 110 3.47 -8.98 7.47
CA LEU A 110 2.26 -9.56 6.90
C LEU A 110 2.51 -10.94 6.28
N PRO A 111 1.66 -11.94 6.62
CA PRO A 111 1.70 -13.24 5.97
C PRO A 111 1.09 -13.17 4.55
N PRO A 112 1.41 -14.13 3.67
CA PRO A 112 0.86 -14.18 2.31
C PRO A 112 -0.67 -14.19 2.28
N GLU A 113 -1.31 -14.84 3.26
CA GLU A 113 -2.78 -14.88 3.41
C GLU A 113 -3.40 -13.48 3.57
N ALA A 114 -2.66 -12.49 4.08
CA ALA A 114 -3.16 -11.12 4.18
C ALA A 114 -3.38 -10.49 2.81
N PHE A 115 -2.51 -10.80 1.84
CA PHE A 115 -2.65 -10.36 0.45
C PHE A 115 -3.81 -11.09 -0.21
N GLU A 116 -3.99 -12.39 0.01
CA GLU A 116 -5.18 -13.10 -0.52
C GLU A 116 -6.47 -12.46 0.00
N ARG A 117 -6.56 -12.21 1.31
CA ARG A 117 -7.71 -11.53 1.91
C ARG A 117 -7.94 -10.12 1.41
N LEU A 118 -6.86 -9.40 1.10
CA LEU A 118 -6.95 -8.05 0.55
C LEU A 118 -7.64 -8.08 -0.83
N PHE A 119 -7.36 -9.08 -1.65
CA PHE A 119 -7.92 -9.22 -3.00
C PHE A 119 -9.31 -9.85 -3.01
N GLU A 120 -9.67 -10.61 -1.97
CA GLU A 120 -11.04 -11.12 -1.77
C GLU A 120 -11.99 -10.08 -1.14
N MET A 121 -11.46 -9.02 -0.57
CA MET A 121 -12.22 -8.00 0.16
C MET A 121 -12.84 -6.98 -0.78
N ASN A 122 -14.05 -6.52 -0.45
CA ASN A 122 -14.66 -5.40 -1.14
C ASN A 122 -14.38 -4.10 -0.39
N PHE A 123 -13.60 -3.20 -0.99
CA PHE A 123 -13.21 -1.94 -0.35
C PHE A 123 -14.39 -0.97 -0.17
N GLU A 124 -15.47 -1.17 -0.94
CA GLU A 124 -16.72 -0.41 -0.83
C GLU A 124 -17.41 -0.58 0.53
N ASP A 125 -17.10 -1.65 1.28
CA ASP A 125 -17.67 -1.91 2.60
C ASP A 125 -17.01 -1.07 3.72
N PHE A 126 -15.96 -0.31 3.41
CA PHE A 126 -15.19 0.48 4.39
C PHE A 126 -15.38 1.99 4.15
N ASP A 127 -16.04 2.66 5.10
CA ASP A 127 -16.36 4.09 4.99
C ASP A 127 -15.14 5.01 5.15
N SER A 128 -14.17 4.66 6.00
CA SER A 128 -12.89 5.39 6.14
C SER A 128 -11.95 4.75 7.17
N GLY A 129 -10.65 5.04 7.05
CA GLY A 129 -9.64 4.78 8.07
C GLY A 129 -8.45 3.93 7.61
N PRO A 130 -7.43 3.81 8.46
CA PRO A 130 -6.36 2.85 8.28
C PRO A 130 -6.87 1.44 8.57
N LEU A 131 -6.86 0.59 7.56
CA LEU A 131 -7.08 -0.84 7.63
C LEU A 131 -5.78 -1.53 8.02
N HIS A 132 -5.85 -2.27 9.13
CA HIS A 132 -4.81 -3.16 9.60
C HIS A 132 -5.25 -4.61 9.45
N TYR A 133 -4.29 -5.48 9.19
CA TYR A 133 -4.57 -6.91 9.14
C TYR A 133 -4.50 -7.51 10.56
N ASP A 134 -5.66 -7.90 11.10
CA ASP A 134 -5.74 -8.63 12.36
C ASP A 134 -5.33 -10.09 12.11
N ARG A 135 -4.17 -10.49 12.64
CA ARG A 135 -3.63 -11.85 12.47
C ARG A 135 -4.34 -12.89 13.32
N TYR A 136 -4.94 -12.49 14.43
CA TYR A 136 -5.70 -13.39 15.29
C TYR A 136 -7.00 -13.79 14.61
N ARG A 137 -7.65 -12.83 13.93
CA ARG A 137 -8.92 -13.04 13.23
C ARG A 137 -8.76 -13.32 11.73
N ARG A 138 -7.58 -13.07 11.16
CA ARG A 138 -7.25 -13.20 9.74
C ARG A 138 -8.16 -12.37 8.83
N ILE A 139 -8.44 -11.14 9.26
CA ILE A 139 -9.30 -10.19 8.55
C ILE A 139 -8.68 -8.79 8.59
N TRP A 140 -8.94 -7.98 7.57
CA TRP A 140 -8.63 -6.56 7.60
C TRP A 140 -9.69 -5.82 8.44
N ARG A 141 -9.25 -4.94 9.34
CA ARG A 141 -10.10 -4.14 10.23
C ARG A 141 -9.63 -2.70 10.27
N SER A 142 -10.57 -1.77 10.38
CA SER A 142 -10.25 -0.36 10.59
C SER A 142 -10.01 -0.10 12.07
N GLU A 143 -8.98 0.67 12.45
CA GLU A 143 -8.82 1.11 13.85
C GLU A 143 -10.02 1.94 14.35
N LEU A 144 -10.80 2.55 13.44
CA LEU A 144 -12.03 3.26 13.78
C LEU A 144 -13.12 2.33 14.33
N ASP A 145 -13.11 1.03 13.98
CA ASP A 145 -13.99 0.03 14.59
C ASP A 145 -13.53 -0.39 16.00
N GLU A 146 -12.27 -0.10 16.38
CA GLU A 146 -11.71 -0.47 17.69
C GLU A 146 -11.91 0.61 18.76
N ALA A 147 -12.09 1.87 18.37
CA ALA A 147 -12.36 2.97 19.30
C ALA A 147 -13.80 3.03 19.84
N GLY A 148 -14.63 2.02 19.52
CA GLY A 148 -16.07 2.00 19.77
C GLY A 148 -16.60 1.02 20.82
N ASP A 149 -15.75 0.28 21.55
CA ASP A 149 -16.17 -0.64 22.63
C ASP A 149 -15.95 -0.06 24.04
#